data_AF-A0A2J8A4P9-F1
#
_entry.id   AF-A0A2J8A4P9-F1
#
_cell.length_a   1.000
_cell.length_b   1.000
_cell.length_c   1.000
_cell.angle_alpha   90.00
_cell.angle_beta   90.00
_cell.angle_gamma   90.00
#
_symmetry.space_group_name_H-M   'P 1'
#
loop_
_entity.id
_entity.type
_entity.pdbx_description
1 polymer ?
#
loop_
_entity_poly.entity_id
_entity_poly.type
_entity_poly.pdbx_seq_one_letter_code
_entity_poly.pdbx_strand_id
1 'polypeptide(L)'
;MAVAVKLLDPEVHVLSRLDHPNVVRFYGACLDPQQPFLVQELMAMPLSKLIHVVHRDLKPGNVLLDAEGLTAKIADFGLARGQKA
;
A
#
# COMPACT_ATOMS: atom_id res chain seq x y z
N MET A 1 -15.37 15.69 9.48
CA MET A 1 -15.18 15.54 8.02
C MET A 1 -13.73 15.69 7.54
N ALA A 2 -12.73 15.93 8.41
CA ALA A 2 -11.30 16.03 8.03
C ALA A 2 -10.45 14.78 8.39
N VAL A 3 -11.09 13.66 8.72
CA VAL A 3 -10.39 12.48 9.30
C VAL A 3 -9.68 11.67 8.21
N ALA A 4 -10.32 11.42 7.07
CA ALA A 4 -9.76 10.59 6.00
C ALA A 4 -8.52 11.21 5.35
N VAL A 5 -8.52 12.53 5.13
CA VAL A 5 -7.34 13.28 4.62
C VAL A 5 -6.16 13.20 5.59
N LYS A 6 -6.41 13.32 6.91
CA LYS A 6 -5.37 13.17 7.94
C LYS A 6 -4.77 11.76 8.00
N LEU A 7 -5.46 10.75 7.48
CA LEU A 7 -4.96 9.37 7.43
C LEU A 7 -4.09 9.14 6.20
N LEU A 8 -4.42 9.76 5.07
CA LEU A 8 -3.72 9.55 3.79
C LEU A 8 -2.49 10.45 3.60
N ASP A 9 -2.46 11.64 4.21
CA ASP A 9 -1.36 12.60 4.04
C ASP A 9 0.04 12.02 4.40
N PRO A 10 0.22 11.28 5.52
CA PRO A 10 1.50 10.62 5.79
C PRO A 10 1.86 9.55 4.76
N GLU A 11 0.87 8.80 4.26
CA GLU A 11 1.10 7.73 3.29
C GLU A 11 1.56 8.30 1.94
N VAL A 12 0.92 9.38 1.47
CA VAL A 12 1.34 10.14 0.30
C VAL A 12 2.77 10.67 0.46
N HIS A 13 3.12 11.18 1.64
CA HIS A 13 4.45 11.69 1.94
C HIS A 13 5.56 10.63 1.85
N VAL A 14 5.27 9.38 2.22
CA VAL A 14 6.21 8.26 2.08
C VAL A 14 6.23 7.77 0.64
N LEU A 15 5.07 7.45 0.07
CA LEU A 15 4.93 6.88 -1.27
C LEU A 15 5.50 7.79 -2.37
N SER A 16 5.36 9.11 -2.23
CA SER A 16 5.92 10.09 -3.18
C SER A 16 7.45 10.09 -3.27
N ARG A 17 8.14 9.44 -2.33
CA ARG A 17 9.61 9.34 -2.29
C ARG A 17 10.13 7.96 -2.63
N LEU A 18 9.24 6.98 -2.84
CA LEU A 18 9.63 5.62 -3.16
C LEU A 18 9.58 5.43 -4.68
N ASP A 19 10.76 5.22 -5.27
CA ASP A 19 10.92 4.81 -6.65
C ASP A 19 11.88 3.61 -6.68
N HIS A 20 11.32 2.41 -6.62
CA HIS A 20 12.09 1.17 -6.56
C HIS A 20 11.36 0.04 -7.30
N PRO A 21 12.06 -0.83 -8.06
CA PRO A 21 11.44 -1.89 -8.86
C PRO A 21 10.56 -2.85 -8.07
N ASN A 22 10.84 -3.09 -6.79
CA ASN A 22 10.05 -3.96 -5.90
C ASN A 22 9.10 -3.21 -4.96
N VAL A 23 8.79 -1.95 -5.23
CA VAL A 23 7.77 -1.18 -4.52
C VAL A 23 6.69 -0.80 -5.51
N VAL A 24 5.41 -0.94 -5.12
CA VAL A 24 4.28 -0.55 -5.97
C VAL A 24 4.41 0.94 -6.31
N ARG A 25 4.41 1.25 -7.62
CA ARG A 25 4.60 2.62 -8.07
C ARG A 25 3.42 3.49 -7.67
N PHE A 26 3.71 4.64 -7.08
CA PHE A 26 2.74 5.68 -6.77
C PHE A 26 2.65 6.68 -7.93
N TYR A 27 1.42 6.98 -8.36
CA TYR A 27 1.17 7.96 -9.43
C TYR A 27 0.64 9.29 -8.90
N GLY A 28 -0.11 9.29 -7.81
CA GLY A 28 -0.68 10.50 -7.24
C GLY A 28 -1.81 10.22 -6.25
N ALA A 29 -2.35 11.30 -5.68
CA ALA A 29 -3.43 11.24 -4.70
C ALA A 29 -4.39 12.43 -4.88
N CYS A 30 -5.66 12.19 -4.60
CA CYS A 30 -6.63 13.23 -4.32
C CYS A 30 -6.83 13.30 -2.80
N LEU A 31 -6.66 14.49 -2.24
CA LEU A 31 -6.83 14.76 -0.81
C LEU A 31 -8.09 15.60 -0.54
N ASP A 32 -9.10 15.52 -1.42
CA ASP A 32 -10.40 16.15 -1.18
C ASP A 32 -11.01 15.57 0.11
N PRO A 33 -11.44 16.41 1.08
CA PRO A 33 -12.06 15.96 2.32
C PRO A 33 -13.31 15.09 2.15
N GLN A 34 -14.05 15.23 1.05
CA GLN A 34 -15.26 14.44 0.78
C GLN A 34 -14.96 13.07 0.20
N GLN A 35 -13.91 12.96 -0.62
CA GLN A 35 -13.55 11.71 -1.29
C GLN A 35 -12.05 11.63 -1.58
N PRO A 36 -11.23 11.27 -0.59
CA PRO A 36 -9.80 11.12 -0.81
C PRO A 36 -9.50 9.75 -1.42
N PHE A 37 -8.52 9.69 -2.33
CA PHE A 37 -8.10 8.46 -2.99
C PHE A 37 -6.62 8.50 -3.40
N LEU A 38 -6.03 7.30 -3.57
CA LEU A 38 -4.68 7.10 -4.09
C LEU A 38 -4.75 6.46 -5.47
N VAL A 39 -3.76 6.78 -6.32
CA VAL A 39 -3.58 6.15 -7.63
C VAL A 39 -2.21 5.48 -7.64
N GLN A 40 -2.21 4.18 -7.88
CA GLN A 40 -1.02 3.32 -7.84
C GLN A 40 -1.02 2.34 -9.02
N GLU A 41 0.13 1.72 -9.24
CA GLU A 41 0.27 0.59 -10.15
C GLU A 41 -0.72 -0.53 -9.82
N LEU A 42 -1.40 -1.04 -10.86
CA LEU A 42 -2.34 -2.13 -10.72
C LEU A 42 -1.58 -3.45 -10.57
N MET A 43 -1.86 -4.15 -9.48
CA MET A 43 -1.36 -5.51 -9.24
C MET A 43 -2.55 -6.46 -9.18
N ALA A 44 -2.39 -7.70 -9.64
CA ALA A 44 -3.48 -8.63 -9.83
C ALA A 44 -4.00 -9.22 -8.51
N MET A 45 -3.09 -9.51 -7.56
CA MET A 45 -3.48 -10.15 -6.29
C MET A 45 -2.44 -9.98 -5.18
N PRO A 46 -2.83 -10.09 -3.91
CA PRO A 46 -1.90 -10.20 -2.80
C PRO A 46 -1.34 -11.62 -2.66
N LEU A 47 -0.09 -11.73 -2.22
CA LEU A 47 0.62 -12.98 -1.98
C LEU A 47 -0.07 -13.85 -0.92
N SER A 48 -0.82 -13.25 0.01
CA SER A 48 -1.63 -13.97 1.01
C SER A 48 -2.69 -14.91 0.43
N LYS A 49 -3.05 -14.77 -0.85
CA LYS A 49 -3.92 -15.74 -1.54
C LYS A 49 -3.23 -17.07 -1.86
N LEU A 50 -1.90 -17.07 -1.94
CA LEU A 50 -1.11 -18.25 -2.31
C LEU A 50 -0.45 -18.89 -1.10
N ILE A 51 -0.09 -18.10 -0.09
CA ILE A 51 0.65 -18.58 1.08
C ILE A 51 0.12 -18.01 2.40
N HIS A 52 0.24 -18.82 3.45
CA HIS A 52 -0.08 -18.45 4.82
C HIS A 52 1.20 -18.47 5.67
N VAL A 53 2.02 -17.42 5.52
CA VAL A 53 3.28 -17.26 6.26
C VAL A 53 3.19 -16.05 7.18
N VAL A 54 3.70 -16.18 8.41
CA VAL A 54 3.81 -15.08 9.38
C VAL A 54 5.25 -14.60 9.43
N HIS A 55 5.57 -13.52 8.71
CA HIS A 55 6.92 -12.94 8.67
C HIS A 55 7.18 -11.94 9.82
N ARG A 56 6.20 -11.78 10.74
CA ARG A 56 6.15 -10.90 11.94
C ARG A 56 6.29 -9.40 11.69
N ASP A 57 7.23 -8.99 10.84
CA ASP A 57 7.48 -7.61 10.45
C ASP A 57 7.00 -7.29 9.03
N LEU A 58 6.52 -8.30 8.29
CA LEU A 58 5.89 -8.14 6.98
C LEU A 58 4.65 -9.05 6.90
N LYS A 59 3.57 -8.53 6.31
CA LYS A 59 2.37 -9.32 6.03
C LYS A 59 2.37 -9.74 4.57
N PRO A 60 2.11 -11.02 4.23
CA PRO A 60 1.96 -11.44 2.83
C PRO A 60 0.84 -10.69 2.09
N GLY A 61 -0.12 -10.10 2.80
CA GLY A 61 -1.15 -9.24 2.20
C GLY A 61 -0.60 -7.92 1.62
N ASN A 62 0.56 -7.48 2.09
CA ASN A 62 1.23 -6.23 1.67
C ASN A 62 2.29 -6.51 0.60
N VAL A 63 2.34 -7.73 0.06
CA VAL A 63 3.14 -8.07 -1.11
C VAL A 63 2.17 -8.39 -2.23
N LEU A 64 2.18 -7.59 -3.28
CA LEU A 64 1.29 -7.76 -4.42
C LEU A 64 2.04 -8.41 -5.59
N LEU A 65 1.31 -9.21 -6.35
CA LEU A 65 1.77 -9.96 -7.51
C LEU A 65 1.11 -9.41 -8.78
N ASP A 66 1.86 -9.41 -9.89
CA ASP A 66 1.31 -9.15 -11.22
C ASP A 66 0.41 -10.31 -11.70
N ALA A 67 -0.16 -10.18 -12.90
CA ALA A 67 -1.10 -11.16 -13.44
C ALA A 67 -0.44 -12.52 -13.70
N GLU A 68 0.83 -12.51 -14.08
CA GLU A 68 1.65 -13.69 -14.35
C GLU A 68 2.17 -14.35 -13.06
N GLY A 69 2.14 -13.62 -11.94
CA GLY A 69 2.72 -14.06 -10.67
C GLY A 69 4.26 -14.05 -10.65
N LEU A 70 4.89 -13.36 -11.61
CA LEU A 70 6.35 -13.32 -11.79
C LEU A 70 6.98 -12.11 -11.09
N THR A 71 6.24 -11.02 -10.92
CA THR A 71 6.72 -9.82 -10.23
C THR A 71 6.02 -9.65 -8.89
N ALA A 72 6.81 -9.57 -7.82
CA ALA A 72 6.33 -9.24 -6.48
C ALA A 72 6.78 -7.83 -6.08
N LYS A 73 5.85 -7.02 -5.60
CA LYS A 73 6.11 -5.66 -5.10
C LYS A 73 5.48 -5.43 -3.74
N ILE A 74 6.20 -4.70 -2.89
CA ILE A 74 5.69 -4.28 -1.58
C ILE A 74 4.69 -3.14 -1.79
N ALA A 75 3.53 -3.26 -1.14
CA ALA A 75 2.47 -2.27 -1.08
C ALA A 75 2.12 -1.95 0.38
N ASP A 76 1.27 -0.95 0.58
CA ASP A 76 0.67 -0.63 1.88
C ASP A 76 1.74 -0.49 2.98
N PHE A 77 2.48 0.63 2.92
CA PHE A 77 3.52 0.97 3.90
C PHE A 77 2.94 1.41 5.24
N GLY A 78 1.60 1.35 5.38
CA GLY A 78 0.83 1.51 6.61
C GLY A 78 1.64 2.13 7.73
N LEU A 79 1.86 3.45 7.66
CA LEU A 79 2.59 4.20 8.68
C LEU A 79 1.91 3.93 10.00
N ALA A 80 2.49 3.03 10.80
CA ALA A 80 1.82 2.31 11.85
C ALA A 80 1.12 3.29 12.80
N ARG A 81 -0.19 3.47 12.62
CA ARG A 81 -1.05 3.96 13.69
C ARG A 81 -1.48 2.72 14.45
N GLY A 82 -1.03 2.65 15.70
CA GLY A 82 -1.16 1.50 16.59
C GLY A 82 -2.52 0.83 16.45
N GLN A 83 -2.48 -0.49 16.28
CA GLN A 83 -3.61 -1.36 16.59
C GLN A 83 -4.08 -0.98 18.00
N LYS A 84 -5.22 -0.30 18.11
CA LYS A 84 -5.94 -0.27 19.37
C LYS A 84 -6.54 -1.67 19.54
N ALA A 85 -5.92 -2.44 20.43
CA ALA A 85 -6.64 -3.40 21.24
C ALA A 85 -7.63 -2.65 22.15
#